data_AF-A0A2T7UD92-F1
#
_entry.id   AF-A0A2T7UD92-F1
#
_cell.length_a   1.000
_cell.length_b   1.000
_cell.length_c   1.000
_cell.angle_alpha   90.00
_cell.angle_beta   90.00
_cell.angle_gamma   90.00
#
_symmetry.space_group_name_H-M   'P 1'
#
loop_
_entity.id
_entity.type
_entity.pdbx_description
1 polymer ?
#
loop_
_entity_poly.entity_id
_entity_poly.type
_entity_poly.pdbx_seq_one_letter_code
_entity_poly.pdbx_strand_id
1 'polypeptide(L)'
;MGKAVNIHDGLYGQAKAHAMAGGQTIAEQINLWAMVGKAGLDNPDLPTAFVRDLILARRQNPELTTPFVPASTYLERNDLT
;
A
#
# COMPACT_ATOMS: atom_id res chain seq x y z
N MET A 1 19.13 5.14 10.85
CA MET A 1 19.96 6.24 10.28
C MET A 1 19.33 6.69 8.97
N GLY A 2 19.10 8.00 8.78
CA GLY A 2 18.58 8.54 7.53
C GLY A 2 19.67 8.68 6.47
N LYS A 3 19.32 8.53 5.19
CA LYS A 3 20.19 8.85 4.06
C LYS A 3 19.62 10.08 3.36
N ALA A 4 20.44 11.10 3.14
CA ALA A 4 20.03 12.28 2.38
C ALA A 4 19.97 11.92 0.89
N VAL A 5 18.87 12.26 0.23
CA VAL A 5 18.65 12.06 -1.21
C VAL A 5 18.13 13.38 -1.78
N ASN A 6 18.68 13.81 -2.91
CA ASN A 6 18.21 15.01 -3.58
C ASN A 6 16.87 14.74 -4.27
N ILE A 7 15.90 15.63 -4.10
CA ILE A 7 14.55 15.51 -4.63
C ILE A 7 14.15 16.83 -5.28
N HIS A 8 13.53 16.75 -6.45
CA HIS A 8 13.03 17.93 -7.15
C HIS A 8 11.95 18.65 -6.32
N ASP A 9 12.03 19.98 -6.22
CA ASP A 9 11.11 20.80 -5.39
C ASP A 9 9.64 20.58 -5.75
N GLY A 10 9.33 20.41 -7.04
CA GLY A 10 7.98 20.09 -7.49
C GLY A 10 7.46 18.75 -6.95
N LEU A 11 8.32 17.73 -6.88
CA LEU A 11 7.94 16.43 -6.32
C LEU A 11 7.79 16.52 -4.80
N TYR A 12 8.67 17.28 -4.13
CA TYR A 12 8.56 17.55 -2.70
C TYR A 12 7.25 18.27 -2.35
N GLY A 13 6.86 19.29 -3.13
CA GLY A 13 5.60 20.01 -2.96
C GLY A 13 4.38 19.12 -3.10
N GLN A 14 4.35 18.25 -4.11
CA GLN A 14 3.29 17.26 -4.28
C GLN A 14 3.25 16.26 -3.12
N ALA A 15 4.40 15.74 -2.70
CA ALA A 15 4.49 14.82 -1.57
C ALA A 15 3.98 15.46 -0.28
N LYS A 16 4.30 16.74 -0.04
CA LYS A 16 3.81 17.49 1.12
C LYS A 16 2.29 17.61 1.13
N ALA A 17 1.69 17.96 0.00
CA ALA A 17 0.23 18.06 -0.10
C ALA A 17 -0.47 16.72 0.16
N HIS A 18 0.04 15.64 -0.43
CA HIS A 18 -0.50 14.29 -0.22
C HIS A 18 -0.30 13.78 1.22
N ALA A 19 0.89 13.99 1.79
CA ALA A 19 1.21 13.58 3.16
C ALA A 19 0.30 14.26 4.18
N MET A 20 0.02 15.56 4.01
CA MET A 20 -0.91 16.31 4.85
C MET A 20 -2.34 15.75 4.79
N ALA A 21 -2.82 15.36 3.62
CA ALA A 21 -4.16 14.76 3.46
C ALA A 21 -4.26 13.36 4.09
N GLY A 22 -3.18 12.59 4.07
CA GLY A 22 -3.14 11.22 4.60
C GLY A 22 -2.70 11.08 6.05
N GLY A 23 -2.33 12.17 6.74
CA GLY A 23 -1.77 12.12 8.09
C GLY A 23 -0.40 11.42 8.17
N GLN A 24 0.33 11.36 7.06
CA GLN A 24 1.64 10.72 6.94
C GLN A 24 2.75 11.76 6.91
N THR A 25 4.00 11.33 7.09
CA THR A 25 5.16 12.19 6.84
C THR A 25 5.44 12.32 5.34
N ILE A 26 6.09 13.43 4.95
CA ILE A 26 6.49 13.67 3.56
C ILE A 26 7.42 12.54 3.06
N ALA A 27 8.33 12.08 3.93
CA ALA A 27 9.23 10.97 3.62
C ALA A 27 8.48 9.66 3.38
N GLU A 28 7.45 9.35 4.17
CA GLU A 28 6.62 8.16 3.96
C GLU A 28 5.86 8.21 2.62
N GLN A 29 5.35 9.38 2.25
CA GLN A 29 4.67 9.59 0.98
C GLN A 29 5.62 9.39 -0.22
N ILE A 30 6.83 9.94 -0.14
CA ILE A 30 7.87 9.75 -1.17
C ILE A 30 8.28 8.28 -1.27
N ASN A 31 8.50 7.62 -0.13
CA ASN A 31 8.84 6.19 -0.10
C ASN A 31 7.71 5.33 -0.70
N LEU A 32 6.44 5.67 -0.45
CA LEU A 32 5.32 4.98 -1.07
C LEU A 32 5.39 5.09 -2.60
N TRP A 33 5.56 6.28 -3.14
CA TRP A 33 5.67 6.48 -4.60
C TRP A 33 6.88 5.77 -5.20
N ALA A 34 8.03 5.79 -4.52
CA ALA A 34 9.22 5.09 -4.98
C ALA A 34 9.00 3.57 -5.04
N MET A 35 8.36 2.97 -4.03
CA MET A 35 8.03 1.55 -4.03
C MET A 35 7.00 1.18 -5.09
N VAL A 36 5.97 2.01 -5.27
CA VAL A 36 4.96 1.82 -6.32
C VAL A 36 5.59 1.88 -7.71
N GLY A 37 6.45 2.88 -7.96
CA GLY A 37 7.18 3.00 -9.21
C GLY A 37 8.06 1.80 -9.48
N LYS A 38 8.85 1.35 -8.49
CA LYS A 38 9.68 0.15 -8.62
C LYS A 38 8.84 -1.09 -8.93
N ALA A 39 7.81 -1.37 -8.12
CA ALA A 39 6.98 -2.55 -8.30
C ALA A 39 6.17 -2.51 -9.61
N GLY A 40 5.74 -1.33 -10.07
CA GLY A 40 5.08 -1.17 -11.36
C GLY A 40 6.02 -1.38 -12.55
N LEU A 41 7.30 -1.00 -12.43
CA LEU A 41 8.31 -1.31 -13.44
C LEU A 41 8.63 -2.81 -13.49
N ASP A 42 8.67 -3.47 -12.33
CA ASP A 42 8.91 -4.92 -12.22
C ASP A 42 7.70 -5.75 -12.71
N ASN A 43 6.48 -5.18 -12.69
CA ASN A 43 5.22 -5.84 -13.05
C ASN A 43 4.39 -4.93 -13.99
N PRO A 44 4.82 -4.74 -15.25
CA PRO A 44 4.25 -3.75 -16.17
C PRO A 44 2.81 -4.06 -16.61
N ASP A 45 2.37 -5.30 -16.44
CA ASP A 45 1.02 -5.81 -16.70
C ASP A 45 0.02 -5.46 -15.59
N LEU A 46 0.51 -5.11 -14.39
CA LEU A 46 -0.34 -4.77 -13.26
C LEU A 46 -0.69 -3.26 -13.25
N PRO A 47 -1.97 -2.90 -13.04
CA PRO A 47 -2.35 -1.51 -12.87
C PRO A 47 -1.61 -0.87 -11.67
N THR A 48 -1.07 0.34 -11.87
CA THR A 48 -0.33 1.05 -10.81
C THR A 48 -1.16 1.27 -9.55
N ALA A 49 -2.47 1.51 -9.69
CA ALA A 49 -3.39 1.64 -8.57
C ALA A 49 -3.47 0.35 -7.74
N PHE A 50 -3.51 -0.81 -8.40
CA PHE A 50 -3.52 -2.12 -7.74
C PHE A 50 -2.24 -2.37 -6.94
N VAL A 51 -1.08 -2.06 -7.53
CA VAL A 51 0.23 -2.16 -6.87
C VAL A 51 0.30 -1.26 -5.62
N ARG A 52 -0.17 -0.01 -5.74
CA ARG A 52 -0.26 0.92 -4.61
C ARG A 52 -1.11 0.35 -3.48
N ASP A 53 -2.29 -0.15 -3.79
CA ASP A 53 -3.24 -0.62 -2.78
C ASP A 53 -2.72 -1.87 -2.07
N LEU A 54 -2.04 -2.78 -2.78
CA LEU A 54 -1.32 -3.91 -2.20
C LEU A 54 -0.21 -3.49 -1.22
N ILE A 55 0.59 -2.48 -1.59
CA ILE A 55 1.65 -1.96 -0.72
C ILE A 55 1.06 -1.32 0.54
N LEU A 56 -0.05 -0.57 0.40
CA LEU A 56 -0.75 0.01 1.54
C LEU A 56 -1.36 -1.07 2.44
N ALA A 57 -2.00 -2.09 1.87
CA ALA A 57 -2.57 -3.20 2.61
C ALA A 57 -1.50 -3.93 3.44
N ARG A 58 -0.31 -4.15 2.89
CA ARG A 58 0.84 -4.76 3.61
C ARG A 58 1.37 -3.92 4.77
N ARG A 59 1.10 -2.61 4.79
CA ARG A 59 1.50 -1.71 5.89
C ARG A 59 0.47 -1.65 7.03
N GLN A 60 -0.72 -2.19 6.82
CA GLN A 60 -1.76 -2.22 7.85
C GLN A 60 -1.35 -3.15 9.00
N ASN A 61 -1.78 -2.85 10.22
CA ASN A 61 -1.50 -3.69 11.37
C ASN A 61 -2.22 -5.04 11.20
N PRO A 62 -1.50 -6.19 11.17
CA PRO A 62 -2.11 -7.51 11.08
C PRO A 62 -3.14 -7.80 12.18
N GLU A 63 -2.96 -7.22 13.37
CA GLU A 63 -3.89 -7.36 14.50
C GLU A 63 -5.27 -6.75 14.22
N LEU A 64 -5.35 -5.81 13.27
CA LEU A 64 -6.62 -5.19 12.85
C LEU A 64 -7.27 -5.96 11.69
N THR A 65 -6.68 -7.07 11.24
CA THR A 65 -7.19 -7.88 10.13
C THR A 65 -8.01 -9.06 10.66
N THR A 66 -9.08 -9.40 9.95
CA THR A 66 -9.84 -10.63 10.20
C THR A 66 -9.31 -11.76 9.31
N PRO A 67 -9.13 -12.98 9.83
CA PRO A 67 -8.78 -14.13 9.00
C PRO A 67 -9.77 -14.32 7.86
N PHE A 68 -9.27 -14.60 6.65
CA PHE A 68 -10.13 -14.96 5.52
C PHE A 68 -10.75 -16.33 5.77
N VAL A 69 -12.09 -16.40 5.75
CA VAL A 69 -12.85 -17.65 5.82
C VAL A 69 -13.44 -17.92 4.43
N PRO A 70 -12.97 -18.95 3.70
CA PRO A 70 -13.52 -19.30 2.41
C PRO A 70 -15.02 -19.63 2.46
N ALA A 71 -15.76 -19.30 1.40
CA ALA A 71 -17.19 -19.61 1.28
C ALA A 71 -17.47 -21.12 1.39
N SER A 72 -16.56 -21.97 0.90
CA SER A 72 -16.67 -23.43 1.01
C SER A 72 -16.79 -23.91 2.46
N THR A 73 -16.14 -23.23 3.41
CA THR A 73 -16.17 -23.55 4.85
C THR A 73 -17.54 -23.27 5.49
N TYR A 74 -18.40 -22.48 4.86
CA TYR A 74 -19.77 -22.25 5.32
C TYR A 74 -20.76 -23.29 4.78
N LEU A 75 -20.49 -23.87 3.60
CA LEU A 75 -21.35 -24.89 3.00
C LEU A 75 -21.24 -26.23 3.78
N GLU A 76 -20.01 -26.67 4.10
CA GLU A 76 -19.78 -27.89 4.90
C GLU A 76 -20.43 -27.87 6.30
N ARG A 77 -20.70 -26.68 6.88
CA ARG A 77 -21.33 -26.56 8.21
C ARG A 77 -22.85 -26.63 8.18
N ASN A 78 -23.48 -26.33 7.05
CA ASN A 78 -24.95 -26.34 6.95
C ASN A 78 -25.50 -27.67 6.41
N ASP A 79 -24.64 -28.52 5.83
CA ASP A 79 -25.00 -29.84 5.32
C ASP A 79 -24.96 -30.95 6.40
N LEU A 80 -24.73 -30.58 7.67
CA LEU A 80 -24.69 -31.49 8.84
C LEU A 80 -25.94 -31.39 9.74
N THR A 81 -27.02 -30.77 9.26
CA THR A 81 -28.35 -30.70 9.90
C THR A 81 -29.41 -31.25 8.95
#